data_AF-A0A7W1LNA2-F1
#
_entry.id   AF-A0A7W1LNA2-F1
#
_cell.length_a   1.000
_cell.length_b   1.000
_cell.length_c   1.000
_cell.angle_alpha   90.00
_cell.angle_beta   90.00
_cell.angle_gamma   90.00
#
_symmetry.space_group_name_H-M   'P 1'
#
loop_
_entity.id
_entity.type
_entity.pdbx_description
1 polymer ?
#
loop_
_entity_poly.entity_id
_entity_poly.type
_entity_poly.pdbx_seq_one_letter_code
_entity_poly.pdbx_strand_id
1 'polypeptide(L)'
;TPVNVLTLDGERYLVSPRGQTDWVRNLRVAGTGELVVGRRVEAFTATEIGPAGQPTGPTSDVGETSDTGSADTAGSELRVAVLRAYLRRWKWEVGQFFDGVGPDATDAELLAVAPNHPIFRIAAANR
;
A
#
# COMPACT_ATOMS: atom_id res chain seq x y z
N THR A 1 9.91 -6.77 11.82
CA THR A 1 8.76 -7.58 11.33
C THR A 1 9.06 -8.00 9.90
N PRO A 2 8.93 -9.30 9.53
CA PRO A 2 9.08 -9.70 8.15
C PRO A 2 7.96 -9.08 7.30
N VAL A 3 8.31 -8.48 6.17
CA VAL A 3 7.39 -7.86 5.21
C VAL A 3 7.75 -8.32 3.81
N ASN A 4 6.74 -8.52 2.97
CA ASN A 4 6.92 -8.92 1.58
C ASN A 4 7.03 -7.68 0.69
N VAL A 5 8.10 -7.60 -0.09
CA VAL A 5 8.29 -6.54 -1.09
C VAL A 5 7.76 -7.05 -2.43
N LEU A 6 6.74 -6.39 -2.96
CA LEU A 6 6.21 -6.64 -4.30
C LEU A 6 6.91 -5.71 -5.29
N THR A 7 7.31 -6.25 -6.44
CA THR A 7 7.68 -5.44 -7.61
C THR A 7 6.58 -5.52 -8.63
N LEU A 8 6.07 -4.37 -9.08
CA LEU A 8 5.04 -4.23 -10.11
C LEU A 8 5.42 -3.05 -10.99
N ASP A 9 5.52 -3.26 -12.31
CA ASP A 9 5.87 -2.23 -13.29
C ASP A 9 7.17 -1.46 -12.99
N GLY A 10 8.14 -2.13 -12.38
CA GLY A 10 9.44 -1.55 -11.98
C GLY A 10 9.41 -0.81 -10.64
N GLU A 11 8.23 -0.56 -10.09
CA GLU A 11 8.03 0.05 -8.77
C GLU A 11 7.96 -1.00 -7.67
N ARG A 12 8.28 -0.59 -6.44
CA ARG A 12 8.24 -1.48 -5.26
C ARG A 12 7.13 -1.08 -4.30
N TYR A 13 6.45 -2.09 -3.78
CA TYR A 13 5.32 -1.91 -2.87
C TYR A 13 5.43 -2.80 -1.64
N LEU A 14 4.99 -2.27 -0.51
CA LEU A 14 4.69 -3.02 0.70
C LEU A 14 3.17 -3.07 0.87
N VAL A 15 2.67 -4.25 1.22
CA VAL A 15 1.27 -4.45 1.61
C VAL A 15 1.25 -4.95 3.04
N SER A 16 0.28 -4.49 3.83
CA SER A 16 0.02 -5.02 5.16
C SER A 16 -1.21 -5.94 5.15
N PRO A 17 -1.04 -7.26 4.98
CA PRO A 17 -2.17 -8.21 5.05
C PRO A 17 -2.92 -8.12 6.37
N ARG A 18 -2.20 -7.89 7.47
CA ARG A 18 -2.79 -7.83 8.83
C ARG A 18 -3.28 -6.43 9.21
N GLY A 19 -3.39 -5.53 8.24
CA GLY A 19 -3.89 -4.18 8.45
C GLY A 19 -3.00 -3.28 9.28
N GLN A 20 -3.57 -2.60 10.27
CA GLN A 20 -2.95 -1.47 10.99
C GLN A 20 -1.96 -1.91 12.08
N THR A 21 -0.88 -2.56 11.66
CA THR A 21 0.20 -3.06 12.53
C THR A 21 1.15 -1.95 13.01
N ASP A 22 2.00 -2.26 13.99
CA ASP A 22 2.97 -1.29 14.53
C ASP A 22 3.94 -0.75 13.47
N TRP A 23 4.39 -1.58 12.52
CA TRP A 23 5.27 -1.11 11.46
C TRP A 23 4.54 -0.14 10.52
N VAL A 24 3.25 -0.33 10.26
CA VAL A 24 2.43 0.60 9.45
C VAL A 24 2.34 1.95 10.16
N ARG A 25 2.02 1.94 11.45
CA ARG A 25 1.93 3.16 12.26
C ARG A 25 3.26 3.92 12.26
N ASN A 26 4.35 3.22 12.52
CA ASN A 26 5.69 3.79 12.52
C ASN A 26 6.06 4.34 11.15
N LEU A 27 5.76 3.62 10.07
CA LEU A 27 6.10 4.03 8.71
C LEU A 27 5.33 5.29 8.28
N ARG A 28 4.05 5.42 8.64
CA ARG A 28 3.28 6.65 8.39
C ARG A 28 3.86 7.87 9.10
N VAL A 29 4.37 7.68 10.32
CA VAL A 29 4.98 8.77 11.09
C VAL A 29 6.36 9.11 10.54
N ALA A 30 7.19 8.12 10.23
CA ALA A 30 8.57 8.33 9.82
C ALA A 30 8.72 8.67 8.32
N GLY A 31 7.81 8.22 7.47
CA GLY A 31 7.89 8.33 6.00
C GLY A 31 9.06 7.56 5.37
N THR A 32 9.86 6.86 6.17
CA THR A 32 11.11 6.21 5.78
C THR A 32 11.32 4.92 6.56
N GLY A 33 12.21 4.05 6.07
CA GLY A 33 12.60 2.84 6.78
C GLY A 33 13.82 2.17 6.16
N GLU A 34 14.19 1.02 6.73
CA GLU A 34 15.26 0.17 6.21
C GLU A 34 14.72 -1.23 5.91
N LEU A 35 15.03 -1.74 4.72
CA LEU A 35 14.82 -3.13 4.36
C LEU A 35 16.09 -3.92 4.59
N VAL A 36 15.99 -4.99 5.37
CA VAL A 36 17.06 -5.95 5.58
C VAL A 36 16.76 -7.21 4.78
N VAL A 37 17.56 -7.47 3.74
CA VAL A 37 17.46 -8.67 2.89
C VAL A 37 18.76 -9.44 2.99
N GLY A 38 18.74 -10.54 3.77
CA GLY A 38 19.95 -11.28 4.11
C GLY A 38 20.94 -10.38 4.84
N ARG A 39 22.06 -10.03 4.18
CA ARG A 39 23.10 -9.13 4.73
C ARG A 39 22.99 -7.69 4.24
N ARG A 40 22.11 -7.41 3.28
CA ARG A 40 21.97 -6.09 2.67
C ARG A 40 20.98 -5.26 3.46
N VAL A 41 21.37 -4.03 3.78
CA VAL A 41 20.49 -3.01 4.35
C VAL A 41 20.29 -1.93 3.31
N GLU A 42 19.04 -1.60 3.02
CA GLU A 42 18.67 -0.56 2.06
C GLU A 42 17.68 0.41 2.69
N ALA A 43 18.04 1.70 2.73
CA ALA A 43 17.15 2.76 3.17
C ALA A 43 16.13 3.09 2.07
N PHE A 44 14.89 3.36 2.47
CA PHE A 44 13.80 3.70 1.56
C PHE A 44 12.95 4.84 2.10
N THR A 45 12.29 5.55 1.19
CA THR A 45 11.14 6.43 1.47
C THR A 45 9.86 5.70 1.13
N ALA A 46 8.77 6.01 1.84
CA ALA A 46 7.47 5.39 1.63
C ALA A 46 6.38 6.43 1.40
N THR A 47 5.50 6.15 0.44
CA THR A 47 4.28 6.91 0.19
C THR A 47 3.10 5.96 0.26
N GLU A 48 2.16 6.24 1.17
CA GLU A 48 0.93 5.46 1.24
C GLU A 48 0.06 5.73 0.02
N ILE A 49 -0.45 4.66 -0.59
CA ILE A 49 -1.43 4.76 -1.66
C ILE A 49 -2.80 4.81 -1.01
N GLY A 50 -3.26 6.02 -0.69
CA GLY A 50 -4.57 6.23 -0.10
C GLY A 50 -5.69 5.80 -1.06
N PRO A 51 -6.88 5.43 -0.54
CA PRO A 51 -8.08 5.60 -1.35
C PRO A 51 -8.18 7.09 -1.69
N ALA A 52 -8.57 7.38 -2.92
CA ALA A 52 -9.17 8.64 -3.34
C ALA A 52 -9.62 9.53 -2.17
N GLY A 53 -8.96 10.68 -1.97
CA GLY A 53 -9.42 11.71 -1.04
C GLY A 53 -9.15 11.55 0.48
N GLN A 54 -8.30 10.65 0.98
CA GLN A 54 -7.92 10.71 2.41
C GLN A 54 -6.67 11.59 2.63
N PRO A 55 -6.79 12.79 3.25
CA PRO A 55 -5.62 13.58 3.62
C PRO A 55 -4.88 12.85 4.76
N THR A 56 -3.68 12.38 4.47
CA THR A 56 -2.77 11.87 5.51
C THR A 56 -2.06 13.05 6.16
N GLY A 57 -2.77 13.75 7.05
CA GLY A 57 -2.25 14.84 7.88
C GLY A 57 -3.36 15.41 8.79
N PRO A 58 -3.05 15.92 9.99
CA PRO A 58 -4.07 16.51 10.85
C PRO A 58 -4.74 17.69 10.14
N THR A 59 -6.06 17.59 10.01
CA THR A 59 -6.96 18.55 9.36
C THR A 59 -6.71 19.98 9.84
N SER A 60 -6.38 20.89 8.93
CA SER A 60 -6.65 22.32 9.10
C SER A 60 -6.90 22.96 7.74
N ASP A 61 -8.10 23.52 7.67
CA ASP A 61 -8.61 24.53 6.74
C ASP A 61 -9.12 24.12 5.35
N VAL A 62 -10.24 24.77 5.01
CA VAL A 62 -11.20 24.46 3.95
C VAL A 62 -10.79 25.17 2.67
N GLY A 63 -10.87 24.47 1.54
CA GLY A 63 -10.65 25.05 0.22
C GLY A 63 -11.12 24.10 -0.87
N GLU A 64 -12.42 24.16 -1.15
CA GLU A 64 -13.08 23.50 -2.27
C GLU A 64 -12.38 23.84 -3.59
N THR A 65 -11.82 22.85 -4.26
CA THR A 65 -11.59 22.90 -5.72
C THR A 65 -11.95 21.54 -6.32
N SER A 66 -13.03 21.56 -7.10
CA SER A 66 -13.51 20.46 -7.93
C SER A 66 -12.50 20.14 -9.04
N ASP A 67 -11.54 19.26 -8.74
CA ASP A 67 -10.76 18.49 -9.73
C ASP A 67 -10.47 17.06 -9.23
N THR A 68 -11.25 16.62 -8.24
CA THR A 68 -11.01 15.45 -7.39
C THR A 68 -11.10 14.10 -8.14
N GLY A 69 -11.72 14.03 -9.32
CA GLY A 69 -12.03 12.75 -9.97
C GLY A 69 -10.84 11.98 -10.58
N SER A 70 -9.74 12.65 -10.94
CA SER A 70 -8.68 12.02 -11.76
C SER A 70 -7.61 11.32 -10.92
N ALA A 71 -7.06 11.99 -9.90
CA ALA A 71 -6.08 11.41 -8.99
C ALA A 71 -6.67 10.27 -8.14
N ASP A 72 -7.94 10.41 -7.78
CA ASP A 72 -8.71 9.45 -7.00
C ASP A 72 -8.93 8.12 -7.73
N THR A 73 -9.17 8.18 -9.04
CA THR A 73 -9.32 6.99 -9.89
C THR A 73 -7.99 6.27 -10.04
N ALA A 74 -6.91 7.00 -10.35
CA ALA A 74 -5.57 6.43 -10.52
C ALA A 74 -5.08 5.70 -9.24
N GLY A 75 -5.32 6.27 -8.05
CA GLY A 75 -4.99 5.63 -6.79
C GLY A 75 -5.78 4.32 -6.57
N SER A 76 -7.05 4.30 -6.95
CA SER A 76 -7.91 3.12 -6.84
C SER A 76 -7.47 1.99 -7.77
N GLU A 77 -7.20 2.31 -9.04
CA GLU A 77 -6.70 1.34 -10.03
C GLU A 77 -5.35 0.75 -9.60
N LEU A 78 -4.44 1.57 -9.07
CA LEU A 78 -3.17 1.08 -8.55
C LEU A 78 -3.36 0.14 -7.36
N ARG A 79 -4.28 0.45 -6.44
CA ARG A 79 -4.59 -0.44 -5.29
C ARG A 79 -5.09 -1.79 -5.77
N VAL A 80 -5.96 -1.82 -6.76
CA VAL A 80 -6.42 -3.07 -7.40
C VAL A 80 -5.24 -3.85 -7.98
N ALA A 81 -4.42 -3.19 -8.80
CA ALA A 81 -3.29 -3.84 -9.46
C ALA A 81 -2.30 -4.44 -8.46
N VAL A 82 -1.95 -3.68 -7.42
CA VAL A 82 -1.05 -4.11 -6.35
C VAL A 82 -1.64 -5.28 -5.55
N LEU A 83 -2.89 -5.18 -5.08
CA LEU A 83 -3.51 -6.27 -4.31
C LEU A 83 -3.66 -7.55 -5.13
N ARG A 84 -4.06 -7.41 -6.40
CA ARG A 84 -4.16 -8.52 -7.33
C ARG A 84 -2.81 -9.22 -7.51
N ALA A 85 -1.76 -8.45 -7.81
CA ALA A 85 -0.41 -8.99 -7.98
C ALA A 85 0.16 -9.58 -6.68
N TYR A 86 -0.09 -8.94 -5.53
CA TYR A 86 0.31 -9.43 -4.22
C TYR A 86 -0.33 -10.79 -3.91
N LEU A 87 -1.64 -10.91 -4.09
CA LEU A 87 -2.36 -12.16 -3.86
C LEU A 87 -1.93 -13.25 -4.84
N ARG A 88 -1.66 -12.94 -6.10
CA ARG A 88 -1.10 -13.92 -7.05
C ARG A 88 0.17 -14.56 -6.54
N ARG A 89 1.02 -13.77 -5.88
CA ARG A 89 2.35 -14.22 -5.43
C ARG A 89 2.33 -14.95 -4.09
N TRP A 90 1.44 -14.56 -3.18
CA TRP A 90 1.49 -14.97 -1.76
C TRP A 90 0.16 -15.47 -1.18
N LYS A 91 -0.90 -15.72 -1.97
CA LYS A 91 -2.21 -16.18 -1.47
C LYS A 91 -2.12 -17.33 -0.48
N TRP A 92 -1.24 -18.30 -0.71
CA TRP A 92 -1.05 -19.46 0.17
C TRP A 92 -0.61 -19.09 1.59
N GLU A 93 0.11 -17.98 1.75
CA GLU A 93 0.63 -17.52 3.05
C GLU A 93 -0.30 -16.49 3.71
N VAL A 94 -0.87 -15.59 2.91
CA VAL A 94 -1.55 -14.39 3.41
C VAL A 94 -3.05 -14.38 3.16
N GLY A 95 -3.58 -15.30 2.35
CA GLY A 95 -4.96 -15.27 1.87
C GLY A 95 -6.02 -15.31 2.98
N GLN A 96 -5.71 -15.88 4.14
CA GLN A 96 -6.59 -15.89 5.31
C GLN A 96 -6.97 -14.49 5.83
N PHE A 97 -6.17 -13.47 5.50
CA PHE A 97 -6.40 -12.10 5.96
C PHE A 97 -7.29 -11.27 5.01
N PHE A 98 -7.65 -11.80 3.84
CA PHE A 98 -8.34 -11.05 2.78
C PHE A 98 -9.83 -11.41 2.66
N ASP A 99 -10.47 -11.91 3.72
CA ASP A 99 -11.92 -12.21 3.75
C ASP A 99 -12.41 -13.08 2.56
N GLY A 100 -11.57 -14.01 2.09
CA GLY A 100 -11.87 -14.88 0.94
C GLY A 100 -11.58 -14.26 -0.43
N VAL A 101 -11.22 -12.97 -0.49
CA VAL A 101 -10.82 -12.27 -1.72
C VAL A 101 -9.52 -12.85 -2.25
N GLY A 102 -9.53 -13.19 -3.54
CA GLY A 102 -8.40 -13.78 -4.24
C GLY A 102 -7.90 -12.93 -5.42
N PRO A 103 -6.85 -13.39 -6.11
CA PRO A 103 -6.27 -12.69 -7.27
C PRO A 103 -7.18 -12.61 -8.50
N ASP A 104 -8.26 -13.37 -8.52
CA ASP A 104 -9.24 -13.41 -9.61
C ASP A 104 -10.55 -12.70 -9.23
N ALA A 105 -10.60 -12.10 -8.03
CA ALA A 105 -11.72 -11.27 -7.62
C ALA A 105 -11.86 -10.04 -8.54
N THR A 106 -13.06 -9.47 -8.54
CA THR A 106 -13.36 -8.22 -9.25
C THR A 106 -12.60 -7.04 -8.65
N ASP A 107 -12.44 -5.97 -9.42
CA ASP A 107 -11.79 -4.74 -8.94
C ASP A 107 -12.55 -4.14 -7.75
N ALA A 108 -13.89 -4.21 -7.77
CA ALA A 108 -14.74 -3.76 -6.68
C ALA A 108 -14.50 -4.54 -5.38
N GLU A 109 -14.35 -5.87 -5.44
CA GLU A 109 -14.06 -6.70 -4.27
C GLU A 109 -12.66 -6.41 -3.71
N LEU A 110 -11.66 -6.24 -4.58
CA LEU A 110 -10.31 -5.85 -4.17
C LEU A 110 -10.30 -4.46 -3.52
N LEU A 111 -11.04 -3.51 -4.07
CA LEU A 111 -11.18 -2.17 -3.50
C LEU A 111 -11.92 -2.18 -2.16
N ALA A 112 -12.91 -3.05 -1.99
CA ALA A 112 -13.66 -3.16 -0.75
C ALA A 112 -12.80 -3.59 0.44
N VAL A 113 -11.83 -4.49 0.22
CA VAL A 113 -10.88 -4.93 1.27
C VAL A 113 -9.69 -3.98 1.42
N ALA A 114 -9.38 -3.18 0.41
CA ALA A 114 -8.19 -2.35 0.40
C ALA A 114 -8.03 -1.41 1.62
N PRO A 115 -9.08 -0.79 2.20
CA PRO A 115 -8.94 0.03 3.42
C PRO A 115 -8.37 -0.74 4.62
N ASN A 116 -8.58 -2.05 4.67
CA ASN A 116 -8.04 -2.93 5.71
C ASN A 116 -6.61 -3.37 5.44
N HIS A 117 -6.08 -3.12 4.24
CA HIS A 117 -4.75 -3.55 3.82
C HIS A 117 -3.93 -2.35 3.30
N PRO A 118 -3.32 -1.55 4.20
CA PRO A 118 -2.46 -0.44 3.82
C PRO A 118 -1.40 -0.84 2.79
N ILE A 119 -1.23 0.01 1.77
CA ILE A 119 -0.30 -0.18 0.65
C ILE A 119 0.65 1.01 0.61
N PHE A 120 1.94 0.75 0.55
CA PHE A 120 2.96 1.79 0.45
C PHE A 120 3.80 1.55 -0.79
N ARG A 121 3.94 2.54 -1.66
CA ARG A 121 5.03 2.56 -2.65
C ARG A 121 6.32 2.91 -1.90
N ILE A 122 7.41 2.22 -2.21
CA ILE A 122 8.73 2.49 -1.64
C ILE A 122 9.75 2.81 -2.73
N ALA A 123 10.54 3.84 -2.50
CA ALA A 123 11.65 4.23 -3.37
C ALA A 123 12.97 4.15 -2.59
N ALA A 124 14.06 3.81 -3.27
CA ALA A 124 15.37 3.88 -2.62
C ALA A 124 15.64 5.31 -2.17
N ALA A 125 16.02 5.49 -0.91
CA ALA A 125 16.49 6.79 -0.46
C ALA A 125 17.88 7.00 -1.07
N ASN A 126 18.01 7.93 -2.02
CA ASN A 126 19.33 8.37 -2.43
C ASN A 126 20.04 8.90 -1.18
N ARG A 127 21.15 8.25 -0.82
CA ARG A 127 22.06 8.75 0.22
C ARG A 127 22.73 10.03 -0.22
#